data_AF-W4HKI4-F1
#
_entry.id   AF-W4HKI4-F1
#
_cell.length_a   1.000
_cell.length_b   1.000
_cell.length_c   1.000
_cell.angle_alpha   90.00
_cell.angle_beta   90.00
_cell.angle_gamma   90.00
#
_symmetry.space_group_name_H-M   'P 1'
#
loop_
_entity.id
_entity.type
_entity.pdbx_description
1 polymer ?
#
loop_
_entity_poly.entity_id
_entity_poly.type
_entity_poly.pdbx_seq_one_letter_code
_entity_poly.pdbx_strand_id
1 'polypeptide(L)'
;MSFELTGRRVFGLFALGFGTIIAVNVTLAVNAVRTFPGLEVANSYVASQHFDADRTAQQALGWEAVAKVEDGALRVELTDAEGRPVAPAALTVTVGRPTTDRDDRVMAMAFEGVARVAPMPEGGGAWLVRIDAEAMDGTAFHARRIVAADRAG
;
A
#
# COMPACT_ATOMS: atom_id res chain seq x y z
N MET A 1 -38.79 -43.95 30.17
CA MET A 1 -37.51 -44.04 29.43
C MET A 1 -36.50 -43.15 30.13
N SER A 2 -35.61 -43.72 30.94
CA SER A 2 -34.54 -42.96 31.60
C SER A 2 -33.46 -42.64 30.58
N PHE A 3 -33.28 -41.35 30.29
CA PHE A 3 -32.10 -40.87 29.56
C PHE A 3 -30.91 -40.88 30.53
N GLU A 4 -30.25 -42.02 30.67
CA GLU A 4 -28.94 -42.05 31.33
C GLU A 4 -27.94 -41.31 30.44
N LEU A 5 -27.35 -40.24 30.98
CA LEU A 5 -26.30 -39.45 30.34
C LEU A 5 -24.99 -40.26 30.40
N THR A 6 -24.89 -41.30 29.56
CA THR A 6 -23.67 -42.10 29.45
C THR A 6 -22.54 -41.24 28.88
N GLY A 7 -21.30 -41.45 29.32
CA GLY A 7 -20.13 -40.68 28.83
C GLY A 7 -20.00 -40.64 27.30
N ARG A 8 -20.48 -41.67 26.59
CA ARG A 8 -20.57 -41.72 25.13
C ARG A 8 -21.59 -40.73 24.53
N ARG A 9 -22.72 -40.49 25.21
CA ARG A 9 -23.75 -39.52 24.80
C ARG A 9 -23.26 -38.09 25.03
N VAL A 10 -22.59 -37.86 26.15
CA VAL A 10 -21.93 -36.58 26.44
C VAL A 10 -20.83 -36.30 25.42
N PHE A 11 -19.98 -37.30 25.13
CA PHE A 11 -18.98 -37.21 24.07
C PHE A 11 -19.59 -36.88 22.71
N GLY A 12 -20.69 -37.55 22.32
CA GLY A 12 -21.40 -37.27 21.08
C GLY A 12 -21.91 -35.82 21.00
N LEU A 13 -22.44 -35.28 22.10
CA LEU A 13 -22.91 -33.89 22.16
C LEU A 13 -21.76 -32.90 22.00
N PHE A 14 -20.63 -33.12 22.68
CA PHE A 14 -19.44 -32.28 22.54
C PHE A 14 -18.83 -32.39 21.14
N ALA A 15 -18.71 -33.60 20.59
CA ALA A 15 -18.18 -33.82 19.25
C ALA A 15 -19.02 -33.11 18.19
N LEU A 16 -20.36 -33.12 18.34
CA LEU A 16 -21.26 -32.44 17.41
C LEU A 16 -21.21 -30.92 17.56
N GLY A 17 -21.12 -30.41 18.79
CA GLY A 17 -20.94 -28.98 19.06
C GLY A 17 -19.61 -28.44 18.50
N PHE A 18 -18.49 -29.05 18.87
CA PHE A 18 -17.17 -28.66 18.38
C PHE A 18 -17.02 -28.90 16.88
N GLY A 19 -17.56 -30.01 16.35
CA GLY A 19 -17.56 -30.29 14.91
C GLY A 19 -18.29 -29.22 14.11
N THR A 20 -19.43 -28.72 14.62
CA THR A 20 -20.16 -27.61 13.99
C THR A 20 -19.34 -26.32 13.98
N ILE A 21 -18.71 -25.97 15.10
CA ILE A 21 -17.85 -24.78 15.20
C ILE A 21 -16.68 -24.86 14.21
N ILE A 22 -16.01 -26.02 14.15
CA ILE A 22 -14.90 -26.26 13.21
C ILE A 22 -15.39 -26.14 11.77
N ALA A 23 -16.52 -26.77 11.43
CA ALA A 23 -17.07 -26.72 10.07
C ALA A 23 -17.43 -25.30 9.63
N VAL A 24 -18.04 -24.50 10.51
CA VAL A 24 -18.32 -23.08 10.24
C VAL A 24 -17.02 -22.30 10.08
N ASN A 25 -16.04 -22.45 10.98
CA ASN A 25 -14.76 -21.75 10.88
C ASN A 25 -14.00 -22.09 9.59
N VAL A 26 -13.97 -23.36 9.18
CA VAL A 26 -13.37 -23.79 7.91
C VAL A 26 -14.15 -23.23 6.72
N THR A 27 -15.49 -23.25 6.77
CA THR A 27 -16.32 -22.67 5.71
C THR A 27 -16.07 -21.17 5.56
N LEU A 28 -15.96 -20.44 6.67
CA LEU A 28 -15.62 -19.02 6.68
C LEU A 28 -14.21 -18.77 6.15
N ALA A 29 -13.22 -19.58 6.55
CA ALA A 29 -11.86 -19.49 6.02
C ALA A 29 -11.80 -19.76 4.50
N VAL A 30 -12.50 -20.80 4.02
CA VAL A 30 -12.59 -21.11 2.58
C VAL A 30 -13.31 -20.02 1.81
N ASN A 31 -14.41 -19.47 2.36
CA ASN A 31 -15.13 -18.35 1.76
C ASN A 31 -14.25 -17.10 1.71
N ALA A 32 -13.57 -16.75 2.81
CA ALA A 32 -12.65 -15.62 2.86
C ALA A 32 -11.58 -15.74 1.78
N VAL A 33 -10.95 -16.90 1.63
CA VAL A 33 -9.97 -17.18 0.56
C VAL A 33 -10.58 -17.04 -0.85
N ARG A 34 -11.85 -17.42 -1.05
CA ARG A 34 -12.53 -17.31 -2.35
C ARG A 34 -13.00 -15.89 -2.68
N THR A 35 -13.28 -15.05 -1.69
CA THR A 35 -13.83 -13.69 -1.87
C THR A 35 -12.78 -12.57 -1.90
N PHE A 36 -11.50 -12.88 -2.11
CA PHE A 36 -10.49 -11.87 -2.45
C PHE A 36 -10.25 -11.80 -3.97
N PRO A 37 -10.91 -10.89 -4.70
CA PRO A 37 -10.46 -10.49 -6.03
C PRO A 37 -9.29 -9.51 -5.83
N GLY A 38 -8.09 -10.05 -5.67
CA GLY A 38 -6.91 -9.25 -5.42
C GLY A 38 -5.68 -10.12 -5.29
N LEU A 39 -5.08 -10.44 -6.42
CA LEU A 39 -3.68 -10.87 -6.47
C LEU A 39 -2.82 -9.71 -5.96
N GLU A 40 -2.41 -9.75 -4.69
CA GLU A 40 -1.05 -9.36 -4.31
C GLU A 40 -0.41 -10.56 -3.62
N VAL A 41 0.04 -11.46 -4.49
CA VAL A 41 1.06 -12.51 -4.36
C VAL A 41 1.40 -13.02 -2.96
N ALA A 42 1.21 -14.34 -2.81
CA ALA A 42 1.70 -15.15 -1.71
C ALA A 42 3.21 -14.99 -1.46
N ASN A 43 3.63 -14.25 -0.42
CA ASN A 43 4.85 -14.57 0.33
C ASN A 43 5.06 -13.80 1.65
N SER A 44 4.12 -13.84 2.60
CA SER A 44 4.25 -13.09 3.87
C SER A 44 5.40 -13.52 4.82
N TYR A 45 6.21 -14.54 4.50
CA TYR A 45 7.39 -14.95 5.30
C TYR A 45 8.73 -14.71 4.58
N VAL A 46 8.76 -14.69 3.24
CA VAL A 46 9.97 -14.29 2.47
C VAL A 46 9.97 -12.79 2.18
N ALA A 47 8.80 -12.15 2.10
CA ALA A 47 8.69 -10.70 1.94
C ALA A 47 9.31 -9.91 3.11
N SER A 48 9.36 -10.47 4.32
CA SER A 48 10.01 -9.81 5.46
C SER A 48 11.53 -9.73 5.31
N GLN A 49 12.17 -10.74 4.69
CA GLN A 49 13.63 -10.74 4.47
C GLN A 49 14.02 -9.79 3.34
N HIS A 50 13.19 -9.70 2.29
CA HIS A 50 13.35 -8.69 1.25
C HIS A 50 13.05 -7.29 1.79
N PHE A 51 12.06 -7.10 2.67
CA PHE A 51 11.74 -5.77 3.20
C PHE A 51 12.93 -5.07 3.88
N ASP A 52 13.69 -5.78 4.74
CA ASP A 52 14.87 -5.18 5.37
C ASP A 52 16.00 -4.93 4.37
N ALA A 53 16.20 -5.84 3.40
CA ALA A 53 17.19 -5.69 2.33
C ALA A 53 16.85 -4.54 1.37
N ASP A 54 15.60 -4.44 0.92
CA ASP A 54 15.04 -3.41 0.06
C ASP A 54 15.08 -2.05 0.78
N ARG A 55 14.74 -2.03 2.07
CA ARG A 55 14.87 -0.82 2.90
C ARG A 55 16.32 -0.37 3.00
N THR A 56 17.25 -1.29 3.19
CA THR A 56 18.69 -0.98 3.25
C THR A 56 19.20 -0.49 1.90
N ALA A 57 18.78 -1.11 0.80
CA ALA A 57 19.13 -0.69 -0.56
C ALA A 57 18.58 0.70 -0.88
N GLN A 58 17.32 0.96 -0.55
CA GLN A 58 16.70 2.28 -0.69
C GLN A 58 17.42 3.34 0.17
N GLN A 59 17.83 3.00 1.40
CA GLN A 59 18.61 3.91 2.25
C GLN A 59 20.00 4.18 1.66
N ALA A 60 20.61 3.17 1.04
CA ALA A 60 21.90 3.31 0.38
C ALA A 60 21.85 4.20 -0.87
N LEU A 61 20.69 4.31 -1.54
CA LEU A 61 20.49 5.31 -2.61
C LEU A 61 20.67 6.74 -2.09
N GLY A 62 20.34 7.00 -0.82
CA GLY A 62 20.38 8.33 -0.24
C GLY A 62 19.41 9.31 -0.89
N TRP A 63 18.39 8.82 -1.60
CA TRP A 63 17.45 9.66 -2.31
C TRP A 63 16.48 10.36 -1.37
N GLU A 64 16.20 11.63 -1.67
CA GLU A 64 15.17 12.42 -1.03
C GLU A 64 14.08 12.78 -2.04
N ALA A 65 12.83 12.65 -1.61
CA ALA A 65 11.66 13.04 -2.38
C ALA A 65 10.97 14.23 -1.70
N VAL A 66 10.79 15.31 -2.44
CA VAL A 66 10.05 16.51 -2.02
C VAL A 66 8.82 16.63 -2.90
N ALA A 67 7.66 16.87 -2.28
CA ALA A 67 6.40 17.09 -2.98
C ALA A 67 5.75 18.37 -2.45
N LYS A 68 5.33 19.27 -3.35
CA LYS A 68 4.67 20.53 -3.03
C LYS A 68 3.58 20.83 -4.05
N VAL A 69 2.57 21.59 -3.66
CA VAL A 69 1.55 22.10 -4.58
C VAL A 69 1.79 23.58 -4.75
N GLU A 70 2.02 24.01 -5.98
CA GLU A 70 2.29 25.40 -6.38
C GLU A 70 1.48 25.71 -7.64
N ASP A 71 0.81 26.86 -7.68
CA ASP A 71 -0.02 27.29 -8.83
C ASP A 71 -1.05 26.25 -9.30
N GLY A 72 -1.60 25.45 -8.37
CA GLY A 72 -2.57 24.40 -8.67
C GLY A 72 -1.96 23.13 -9.29
N ALA A 73 -0.64 23.01 -9.34
CA ALA A 73 0.08 21.84 -9.82
C ALA A 73 0.89 21.16 -8.72
N LEU A 74 0.91 19.83 -8.73
CA LEU A 74 1.81 19.04 -7.92
C LEU A 74 3.21 19.04 -8.54
N ARG A 75 4.19 19.52 -7.79
CA ARG A 75 5.61 19.49 -8.11
C ARG A 75 6.30 18.43 -7.26
N VAL A 76 6.96 17.47 -7.91
CA VAL A 76 7.75 16.40 -7.27
C VAL A 76 9.21 16.52 -7.70
N GLU A 77 10.10 16.62 -6.72
CA GLU A 77 11.54 16.66 -6.90
C GLU A 77 12.17 15.44 -6.23
N LEU A 78 13.09 14.81 -6.94
CA LEU A 78 13.85 13.65 -6.47
C LEU A 78 15.33 14.03 -6.54
N THR A 79 16.03 13.95 -5.41
CA THR A 79 17.45 14.31 -5.30
C THR A 79 18.27 13.20 -4.66
N ASP A 80 19.57 13.13 -4.94
CA ASP A 80 20.51 12.24 -4.24
C ASP A 80 20.98 12.82 -2.90
N ALA A 81 21.86 12.10 -2.21
CA ALA A 81 22.42 12.51 -0.91
C ALA A 81 23.23 13.82 -0.99
N GLU A 82 23.70 14.20 -2.18
CA GLU A 82 24.41 15.45 -2.44
C GLU A 82 23.47 16.57 -2.91
N GLY A 83 22.16 16.34 -2.95
CA GLY A 83 21.15 17.30 -3.36
C GLY A 83 21.04 17.49 -4.88
N ARG A 84 21.64 16.60 -5.68
CA ARG A 84 21.57 16.68 -7.15
C ARG A 84 20.30 15.99 -7.65
N PRO A 85 19.58 16.55 -8.64
CA PRO A 85 18.40 15.91 -9.21
C PRO A 85 18.73 14.53 -9.78
N VAL A 86 17.91 13.53 -9.45
CA VAL A 86 18.05 12.17 -9.98
C VAL A 86 17.00 11.86 -11.04
N ALA A 87 17.41 11.14 -12.08
CA ALA A 87 16.53 10.64 -13.12
C ALA A 87 16.35 9.12 -12.93
N PRO A 88 15.25 8.69 -12.27
CA PRO A 88 14.99 7.27 -12.10
C PRO A 88 14.62 6.59 -13.43
N ALA A 89 14.78 5.27 -13.50
CA ALA A 89 14.41 4.42 -14.64
C ALA A 89 12.89 4.38 -14.83
N ALA A 90 12.18 4.32 -13.71
CA ALA A 90 10.74 4.43 -13.66
C ALA A 90 10.34 5.41 -12.55
N LEU A 91 9.27 6.17 -12.78
CA LEU A 91 8.66 7.03 -11.78
C LEU A 91 7.14 6.97 -11.92
N THR A 92 6.47 6.59 -10.85
CA THR A 92 5.02 6.61 -10.72
C THR A 92 4.66 7.51 -9.54
N VAL A 93 3.78 8.47 -9.78
CA VAL A 93 3.24 9.35 -8.73
C VAL A 93 1.75 9.12 -8.64
N THR A 94 1.27 8.75 -7.46
CA THR A 94 -0.15 8.59 -7.18
C THR A 94 -0.60 9.61 -6.15
N VAL A 95 -1.73 10.24 -6.39
CA VAL A 95 -2.35 11.21 -5.48
C VAL A 95 -3.69 10.67 -5.01
N GLY A 96 -3.92 10.69 -3.70
CA GLY A 96 -5.14 10.19 -3.09
C GLY A 96 -5.48 10.93 -1.80
N ARG A 97 -6.55 10.52 -1.12
CA ARG A 97 -6.95 11.11 0.15
C ARG A 97 -6.22 10.41 1.31
N PRO A 98 -5.75 11.13 2.35
CA PRO A 98 -4.99 10.51 3.43
C PRO A 98 -5.73 9.39 4.20
N THR A 99 -7.06 9.39 4.16
CA THR A 99 -7.92 8.45 4.90
C THR A 99 -8.69 7.48 4.01
N THR A 100 -8.56 7.57 2.68
CA THR A 100 -9.22 6.65 1.76
C THR A 100 -8.46 6.50 0.45
N ASP A 101 -8.28 5.25 0.03
CA ASP A 101 -7.64 4.91 -1.25
C ASP A 101 -8.62 4.99 -2.43
N ARG A 102 -9.91 5.31 -2.18
CA ARG A 102 -10.97 5.36 -3.21
C ARG A 102 -10.73 6.41 -4.29
N ASP A 103 -9.94 7.45 -3.97
CA ASP A 103 -9.66 8.56 -4.86
C ASP A 103 -8.22 8.55 -5.38
N ASP A 104 -7.49 7.42 -5.27
CA ASP A 104 -6.13 7.30 -5.79
C ASP A 104 -6.10 7.47 -7.32
N ARG A 105 -5.35 8.46 -7.79
CA ARG A 105 -5.15 8.76 -9.21
C ARG A 105 -3.67 8.76 -9.53
N VAL A 106 -3.27 7.98 -10.54
CA VAL A 106 -1.92 8.04 -11.10
C VAL A 106 -1.80 9.32 -11.91
N MET A 107 -0.77 10.11 -11.62
CA MET A 107 -0.54 11.42 -12.23
C MET A 107 0.37 11.27 -13.46
N ALA A 108 -0.03 11.90 -14.55
CA ALA A 108 0.82 12.04 -15.74
C ALA A 108 1.81 13.20 -15.50
N MET A 109 2.97 12.89 -14.93
CA MET A 109 3.98 13.87 -14.56
C MET A 109 4.81 14.32 -15.79
N ALA A 110 4.83 15.61 -16.09
CA ALA A 110 5.69 16.22 -17.10
C ALA A 110 7.05 16.61 -16.50
N PHE A 111 8.14 16.49 -17.26
CA PHE A 111 9.46 16.94 -16.79
C PHE A 111 9.67 18.43 -17.03
N GLU A 112 10.05 19.17 -15.99
CA GLU A 112 10.37 20.58 -16.07
C GLU A 112 11.73 20.86 -15.40
N GLY A 113 12.80 20.44 -16.09
CA GLY A 113 14.19 20.71 -15.71
C GLY A 113 14.66 19.90 -14.51
N VAL A 114 14.23 20.27 -13.30
CA VAL A 114 14.64 19.62 -12.04
C VAL A 114 13.48 18.93 -11.32
N ALA A 115 12.25 19.29 -11.66
CA ALA A 115 11.06 18.70 -11.07
C ALA A 115 10.21 18.00 -12.11
N ARG A 116 9.31 17.15 -11.63
CA ARG A 116 8.18 16.68 -12.43
C ARG A 116 6.91 17.33 -11.92
N VAL A 117 6.06 17.77 -12.85
CA VAL A 117 4.88 18.57 -12.57
C VAL A 117 3.63 17.92 -13.16
N ALA A 118 2.53 17.89 -12.43
CA ALA A 118 1.22 17.51 -12.94
C ALA A 118 0.11 18.40 -12.35
N PRO A 119 -0.96 18.72 -13.11
CA PRO A 119 -2.11 19.45 -12.57
C PRO A 119 -2.74 18.70 -11.39
N MET A 120 -3.04 19.38 -10.29
CA MET A 120 -3.65 18.76 -9.12
C MET A 120 -5.12 18.41 -9.39
N PRO A 121 -5.64 17.29 -8.86
CA PRO A 121 -7.08 17.01 -8.90
C PRO A 121 -7.90 18.10 -8.18
N GLU A 122 -9.12 18.34 -8.66
CA GLU A 122 -10.02 19.30 -8.05
C GLU A 122 -10.36 18.95 -6.60
N GLY A 123 -10.41 19.97 -5.74
CA GLY A 123 -10.81 19.86 -4.34
C GLY A 123 -9.65 20.17 -3.39
N GLY A 124 -9.86 21.19 -2.57
CA GLY A 124 -8.87 21.58 -1.57
C GLY A 124 -8.70 20.58 -0.42
N GLY A 125 -7.75 20.87 0.45
CA GLY A 125 -7.44 20.10 1.66
C GLY A 125 -6.19 19.24 1.53
N ALA A 126 -6.02 18.32 2.47
CA ALA A 126 -4.87 17.43 2.51
C ALA A 126 -4.98 16.30 1.49
N TRP A 127 -3.87 16.02 0.83
CA TRP A 127 -3.70 14.95 -0.15
C TRP A 127 -2.47 14.13 0.22
N LEU A 128 -2.58 12.82 0.04
CA LEU A 128 -1.48 11.88 0.14
C LEU A 128 -0.87 11.70 -1.25
N VAL A 129 0.44 11.94 -1.34
CA VAL A 129 1.24 11.72 -2.54
C VAL A 129 2.13 10.52 -2.29
N ARG A 130 1.94 9.46 -3.07
CA ARG A 130 2.79 8.27 -3.10
C ARG A 130 3.70 8.36 -4.31
N ILE A 131 5.00 8.20 -4.08
CA ILE A 131 6.06 8.31 -5.07
C ILE A 131 6.77 6.97 -5.08
N ASP A 132 6.65 6.27 -6.19
CA ASP A 132 7.29 4.98 -6.44
C ASP A 132 8.28 5.17 -7.59
N ALA A 133 9.56 4.95 -7.34
CA ALA A 133 10.62 5.12 -8.31
C ALA A 133 11.53 3.89 -8.34
N GLU A 134 12.21 3.69 -9.46
CA GLU A 134 13.21 2.64 -9.63
C GLU A 134 14.53 3.28 -10.07
N ALA A 135 15.62 2.99 -9.37
CA ALA A 135 16.95 3.42 -9.75
C ALA A 135 17.44 2.66 -11.00
N MET A 136 18.48 3.20 -11.66
CA MET A 136 19.07 2.57 -12.85
C MET A 136 19.60 1.15 -12.59
N ASP A 137 19.93 0.83 -11.34
CA ASP A 137 20.40 -0.48 -10.90
C ASP A 137 19.27 -1.43 -10.47
N GLY A 138 18.00 -1.00 -10.60
CA GLY A 138 16.81 -1.76 -10.22
C GLY A 138 16.37 -1.57 -8.76
N THR A 139 17.07 -0.75 -7.97
CA THR A 139 16.68 -0.50 -6.58
C THR A 139 15.37 0.27 -6.51
N ALA A 140 14.38 -0.30 -5.83
CA ALA A 140 13.10 0.37 -5.61
C ALA A 140 13.23 1.49 -4.56
N PHE A 141 12.52 2.59 -4.80
CA PHE A 141 12.40 3.71 -3.89
C PHE A 141 10.94 4.06 -3.68
N HIS A 142 10.51 4.05 -2.43
CA HIS A 142 9.15 4.40 -2.04
C HIS A 142 9.14 5.59 -1.08
N ALA A 143 8.36 6.62 -1.39
CA ALA A 143 8.13 7.77 -0.51
C ALA A 143 6.65 8.16 -0.45
N ARG A 144 6.26 8.69 0.72
CA ARG A 144 4.92 9.24 0.96
C ARG A 144 5.05 10.66 1.49
N ARG A 145 4.25 11.59 0.95
CA ARG A 145 4.21 12.99 1.37
C ARG A 145 2.77 13.44 1.52
N ILE A 146 2.50 14.26 2.52
CA ILE A 146 1.22 14.95 2.65
C ILE A 146 1.41 16.36 2.10
N VAL A 147 0.54 16.75 1.18
CA VAL A 147 0.51 18.10 0.60
C VAL A 147 -0.87 18.71 0.84
N ALA A 148 -0.92 20.01 1.06
CA ALA A 148 -2.16 20.76 1.07
C ALA A 148 -2.37 21.36 -0.32
N ALA A 149 -3.56 21.17 -0.88
CA ALA A 149 -3.99 21.89 -2.07
C ALA A 149 -5.07 22.91 -1.70
N ASP A 150 -5.00 24.09 -2.28
CA ASP A 150 -6.06 25.08 -2.15
C ASP A 150 -7.26 24.70 -3.03
N ARG A 151 -8.45 25.18 -2.68
CA ARG A 151 -9.58 25.09 -3.61
C ARG A 151 -9.30 26.04 -4.77
N ALA A 152 -9.26 25.51 -6.00
CA ALA A 152 -9.45 26.33 -7.18
C ALA A 152 -10.77 27.10 -7.01
N GLY A 153 -10.69 28.43 -7.01
CA GLY A 153 -11.82 29.34 -6.83
C GLY A 153 -12.68 29.48 -8.07
#